data_AF-X1FF72-F1
#
_entry.id   AF-X1FF72-F1
#
_cell.length_a   1.000
_cell.length_b   1.000
_cell.length_c   1.000
_cell.angle_alpha   90.00
_cell.angle_beta   90.00
_cell.angle_gamma   90.00
#
_symmetry.space_group_name_H-M   'P 1'
#
loop_
_entity.id
_entity.type
_entity.pdbx_description
1 polymer ?
#
loop_
_entity_poly.entity_id
_entity_poly.type
_entity_poly.pdbx_seq_one_letter_code
_entity_poly.pdbx_strand_id
1 'polypeptide(L)'
;AVDTSGYVSWEILDKIIPKVDLFLYDLKIMDSERHKKYTGVSNEIILENLKKLSSVHNNIFVRFPVIPGINDDYQNIRETGEFLSSLKIAQVNLLPYHYIGIDKYKRLGKKFKLADIQPSSKEKLSEVSAILRKFNLNIKLRG
;
A
#
# COMPACT_ATOMS: atom_id res chain seq x y z
N ALA A 1 -10.40 -13.39 -5.42
CA ALA A 1 -9.38 -12.42 -4.95
C ALA A 1 -9.74 -11.92 -3.57
N VAL A 2 -8.76 -11.67 -2.69
CA VAL A 2 -8.94 -11.07 -1.36
C VAL A 2 -8.23 -9.73 -1.31
N ASP A 3 -8.92 -8.72 -0.78
CA ASP A 3 -8.40 -7.37 -0.56
C ASP A 3 -8.15 -7.15 0.93
N THR A 4 -6.90 -6.82 1.29
CA THR A 4 -6.46 -6.79 2.69
C THR A 4 -5.28 -5.86 2.92
N SER A 5 -5.21 -5.28 4.12
CA SER A 5 -3.98 -4.66 4.64
C SER A 5 -3.03 -5.67 5.27
N GLY A 6 -3.46 -6.92 5.46
CA GLY A 6 -2.71 -7.95 6.15
C GLY A 6 -2.41 -7.66 7.62
N TYR A 7 -3.13 -6.72 8.23
CA TYR A 7 -3.10 -6.46 9.67
C TYR A 7 -3.92 -7.52 10.43
N VAL A 8 -3.38 -8.73 10.51
CA VAL A 8 -4.00 -9.92 11.11
C VAL A 8 -2.90 -10.87 11.60
N SER A 9 -3.22 -11.80 12.51
CA SER A 9 -2.25 -12.85 12.87
C SER A 9 -1.92 -13.74 11.66
N TRP A 10 -0.69 -14.25 11.60
CA TRP A 10 -0.25 -15.11 10.51
C TRP A 10 -1.12 -16.37 10.38
N GLU A 11 -1.56 -16.95 11.49
CA GLU A 11 -2.36 -18.17 11.53
C GLU A 11 -3.72 -18.00 10.83
N ILE A 12 -4.30 -16.79 10.87
CA ILE A 12 -5.54 -16.50 10.16
C ILE A 12 -5.27 -16.32 8.67
N LEU A 13 -4.21 -15.59 8.33
CA LEU A 13 -3.84 -15.37 6.93
C LEU A 13 -3.50 -16.70 6.24
N ASP A 14 -2.68 -17.54 6.87
CA ASP A 14 -2.24 -18.84 6.37
C ASP A 14 -3.42 -19.77 6.04
N LYS A 15 -4.47 -19.78 6.88
CA LYS A 15 -5.69 -20.58 6.64
C LYS A 15 -6.44 -20.23 5.36
N ILE A 16 -6.30 -18.99 4.86
CA ILE A 16 -6.98 -18.56 3.64
C ILE A 16 -6.10 -18.65 2.40
N ILE A 17 -4.76 -18.68 2.53
CA ILE A 17 -3.83 -18.71 1.39
C ILE A 17 -4.21 -19.77 0.34
N PRO A 18 -4.52 -21.03 0.68
CA PRO A 18 -4.84 -22.07 -0.31
C PRO A 18 -6.15 -21.83 -1.08
N LYS A 19 -6.99 -20.90 -0.62
CA LYS A 19 -8.33 -20.61 -1.17
C LYS A 19 -8.38 -19.30 -1.95
N VAL A 20 -7.24 -18.62 -2.11
CA VAL A 20 -7.18 -17.27 -2.68
C VAL A 20 -6.31 -17.27 -3.92
N ASP A 21 -6.92 -16.99 -5.07
CA ASP A 21 -6.20 -16.94 -6.36
C ASP A 21 -5.32 -15.69 -6.51
N LEU A 22 -5.72 -14.59 -5.86
CA LEU A 22 -5.08 -13.28 -5.96
C LEU A 22 -5.23 -12.51 -4.65
N PHE A 23 -4.12 -12.00 -4.14
CA PHE A 23 -4.10 -11.04 -3.04
C PHE A 23 -3.91 -9.63 -3.58
N LEU A 24 -4.83 -8.74 -3.21
CA LEU A 24 -4.69 -7.30 -3.31
C LEU A 24 -4.22 -6.81 -1.94
N TYR A 25 -2.94 -6.43 -1.84
CA TYR A 25 -2.29 -6.22 -0.55
C TYR A 25 -1.89 -4.75 -0.37
N ASP A 26 -2.49 -4.08 0.60
CA ASP A 26 -2.21 -2.66 0.87
C ASP A 26 -0.86 -2.47 1.58
N LEU A 27 0.03 -1.66 0.97
CA LEU A 27 1.24 -1.17 1.60
C LEU A 27 1.20 0.36 1.57
N LYS A 28 1.42 1.03 2.71
CA LYS A 28 1.13 2.47 2.85
C LYS A 28 2.35 3.33 3.14
N ILE A 29 3.09 3.01 4.19
CA ILE A 29 4.25 3.77 4.67
C ILE A 29 5.22 2.75 5.28
N MET A 30 6.52 2.89 5.00
CA MET A 30 7.57 1.99 5.51
C MET A 30 7.99 2.32 6.95
N ASP A 31 8.03 3.60 7.30
CA ASP A 31 8.28 4.03 8.68
C ASP A 31 7.09 3.72 9.60
N SER A 32 7.33 2.94 10.66
CA SER A 32 6.29 2.42 11.57
C SER A 32 5.58 3.53 12.36
N GLU A 33 6.31 4.54 12.82
CA GLU A 33 5.74 5.65 13.60
C GLU A 33 4.86 6.55 12.73
N ARG A 34 5.28 6.87 11.50
CA ARG A 34 4.46 7.55 10.50
C ARG A 34 3.26 6.69 10.12
N HIS A 35 3.44 5.39 9.92
CA HIS A 35 2.32 4.49 9.64
C HIS A 35 1.28 4.53 10.76
N LYS A 36 1.71 4.44 12.02
CA LYS A 36 0.85 4.55 13.20
C LYS A 36 0.17 5.91 13.31
N LYS A 37 0.89 7.00 13.04
CA LYS A 37 0.31 8.36 13.01
C LYS A 37 -0.86 8.48 12.04
N TYR A 38 -0.75 7.91 10.84
CA TYR A 38 -1.77 8.07 9.78
C TYR A 38 -2.84 6.97 9.76
N THR A 39 -2.55 5.78 10.27
CA THR A 39 -3.48 4.62 10.21
C THR A 39 -3.98 4.17 11.59
N GLY A 40 -3.32 4.56 12.68
CA GLY A 40 -3.60 4.15 14.04
C GLY A 40 -2.82 2.92 14.53
N VAL A 41 -2.12 2.20 13.65
CA VAL A 41 -1.38 0.97 13.99
C VAL A 41 0.02 0.92 13.36
N SER A 42 0.93 0.17 13.97
CA SER A 42 2.25 -0.15 13.39
C SER A 42 2.10 -1.02 12.14
N ASN A 43 3.05 -0.90 11.21
CA ASN A 43 3.12 -1.73 10.01
C ASN A 43 3.94 -3.03 10.19
N GLU A 44 4.55 -3.28 11.36
CA GLU A 44 5.48 -4.41 11.56
C GLU A 44 4.85 -5.76 11.16
N ILE A 45 3.66 -6.06 11.70
CA ILE A 45 2.94 -7.30 11.37
C ILE A 45 2.51 -7.36 9.90
N ILE A 46 2.23 -6.20 9.29
CA ILE A 46 1.85 -6.08 7.89
C ILE A 46 3.05 -6.45 7.00
N LEU A 47 4.21 -5.87 7.29
CA LEU A 47 5.45 -6.16 6.56
C LEU A 47 5.88 -7.62 6.75
N GLU A 48 5.79 -8.15 7.97
CA GLU A 48 6.10 -9.54 8.26
C GLU A 48 5.17 -10.50 7.52
N ASN A 49 3.86 -10.24 7.53
CA ASN A 49 2.88 -11.05 6.82
C ASN A 49 3.08 -11.00 5.31
N LEU A 50 3.35 -9.83 4.74
CA LEU A 50 3.61 -9.72 3.30
C LEU A 50 4.87 -10.50 2.91
N LYS A 51 5.92 -10.44 3.73
CA LYS A 51 7.15 -11.24 3.51
C LYS A 51 6.84 -12.74 3.52
N LYS A 52 6.14 -13.24 4.55
CA LYS A 52 5.75 -14.65 4.65
C LYS A 52 4.83 -15.06 3.50
N LEU A 53 3.81 -14.26 3.19
CA LEU A 53 2.87 -14.50 2.09
C LEU A 53 3.59 -14.64 0.75
N SER A 54 4.54 -13.73 0.45
CA SER A 54 5.31 -13.78 -0.80
C SER A 54 6.22 -15.00 -0.92
N SER A 55 6.52 -15.71 0.18
CA SER A 55 7.30 -16.94 0.13
C SER A 55 6.48 -18.17 -0.26
N VAL A 56 5.16 -18.11 -0.09
CA VAL A 56 4.23 -19.24 -0.29
C VAL A 56 3.14 -18.99 -1.34
N HIS A 57 2.97 -17.75 -1.80
CA HIS A 57 1.98 -17.35 -2.80
C HIS A 57 2.62 -16.49 -3.88
N ASN A 58 2.29 -16.78 -5.15
CA ASN A 58 2.97 -16.19 -6.30
C ASN A 58 2.16 -15.07 -6.98
N ASN A 59 0.90 -14.84 -6.60
CA ASN A 59 0.02 -13.90 -7.28
C ASN A 59 -0.49 -12.83 -6.30
N ILE A 60 0.40 -11.87 -6.03
CA ILE A 60 0.17 -10.76 -5.10
C ILE A 60 0.32 -9.46 -5.86
N PHE A 61 -0.72 -8.63 -5.83
CA PHE A 61 -0.68 -7.25 -6.30
C PHE A 61 -0.59 -6.33 -5.09
N VAL A 62 0.58 -5.71 -4.91
CA VAL A 62 0.76 -4.69 -3.87
C VAL A 62 0.07 -3.42 -4.32
N ARG A 63 -0.74 -2.84 -3.44
CA ARG A 63 -1.48 -1.60 -3.67
C ARG A 63 -0.83 -0.50 -2.87
N PHE A 64 -0.25 0.47 -3.57
CA PHE A 64 0.43 1.60 -2.98
C PHE A 64 -0.35 2.89 -3.28
N PRO A 65 -1.20 3.36 -2.35
CA PRO A 65 -1.83 4.67 -2.48
C PRO A 65 -0.77 5.75 -2.34
N VAL A 66 -0.63 6.61 -3.35
CA VAL A 66 0.25 7.78 -3.28
C VAL A 66 -0.57 8.94 -2.74
N ILE A 67 -0.14 9.52 -1.62
CA ILE A 67 -0.81 10.61 -0.93
C ILE A 67 0.18 11.77 -0.75
N PRO A 68 -0.06 12.93 -1.40
CA PRO A 68 0.87 14.05 -1.35
C PRO A 68 1.14 14.55 0.06
N GLY A 69 2.42 14.74 0.39
CA GLY A 69 2.89 15.20 1.70
C GLY A 69 2.82 14.14 2.80
N ILE A 70 2.39 12.91 2.51
CA ILE A 70 2.23 11.84 3.50
C ILE A 70 3.17 10.67 3.24
N ASN A 71 3.25 10.17 2.02
CA ASN A 71 4.04 8.97 1.69
C ASN A 71 4.67 9.01 0.29
N ASP A 72 4.65 10.18 -0.34
CA ASP A 72 5.18 10.45 -1.68
C ASP A 72 6.59 11.09 -1.64
N ASP A 73 7.22 11.11 -0.46
CA ASP A 73 8.61 11.51 -0.31
C ASP A 73 9.56 10.43 -0.85
N TYR A 74 10.72 10.87 -1.32
CA TYR A 74 11.72 10.00 -1.95
C TYR A 74 12.17 8.85 -1.04
N GLN A 75 12.33 9.12 0.26
CA GLN A 75 12.80 8.11 1.22
C GLN A 75 11.80 6.96 1.33
N ASN A 76 10.51 7.26 1.58
CA ASN A 76 9.48 6.23 1.67
C ASN A 76 9.34 5.43 0.37
N ILE A 77 9.41 6.10 -0.80
CA ILE A 77 9.33 5.41 -2.11
C ILE A 77 10.53 4.49 -2.32
N ARG A 78 11.74 4.95 -1.97
CA ARG A 78 12.97 4.14 -2.07
C ARG A 78 12.91 2.91 -1.18
N GLU A 79 12.56 3.09 0.10
CA GLU A 79 12.43 1.99 1.07
C GLU A 79 11.32 1.00 0.64
N THR A 80 10.23 1.51 0.07
CA THR A 80 9.17 0.65 -0.51
C THR A 80 9.73 -0.19 -1.67
N GLY A 81 10.50 0.42 -2.57
CA GLY A 81 11.16 -0.29 -3.68
C GLY A 81 12.16 -1.34 -3.21
N GLU A 82 13.00 -1.00 -2.24
CA GLU A 82 13.98 -1.91 -1.62
C GLU A 82 13.26 -3.12 -0.98
N PHE A 83 12.22 -2.86 -0.18
CA PHE A 83 11.45 -3.92 0.46
C PHE A 83 10.76 -4.83 -0.57
N LEU A 84 10.02 -4.26 -1.51
CA LEU A 84 9.25 -5.04 -2.48
C LEU A 84 10.12 -5.82 -3.47
N SER A 85 11.31 -5.32 -3.81
CA SER A 85 12.22 -6.04 -4.70
C SER A 85 12.85 -7.29 -4.06
N SER A 86 12.82 -7.38 -2.73
CA SER A 86 13.21 -8.59 -2.00
C SER A 86 12.13 -9.68 -1.98
N LEU A 87 10.92 -9.40 -2.49
CA LEU A 87 9.75 -10.27 -2.39
C LEU A 87 9.31 -10.80 -3.77
N LYS A 88 8.63 -11.95 -3.78
CA LYS A 88 7.98 -12.48 -4.98
C LYS A 88 6.57 -11.88 -5.12
N ILE A 89 6.48 -10.73 -5.79
CA ILE A 89 5.20 -10.06 -6.09
C ILE A 89 4.98 -9.98 -7.60
N ALA A 90 3.71 -10.06 -8.02
CA ALA A 90 3.35 -10.07 -9.44
C ALA A 90 3.22 -8.64 -10.02
N GLN A 91 2.74 -7.69 -9.20
CA GLN A 91 2.49 -6.32 -9.65
C GLN A 91 2.47 -5.34 -8.47
N VAL A 92 2.83 -4.08 -8.72
CA VAL A 92 2.56 -2.96 -7.82
C VAL A 92 1.61 -1.99 -8.52
N ASN A 93 0.47 -1.75 -7.90
CA ASN A 93 -0.55 -0.81 -8.34
C ASN A 93 -0.36 0.53 -7.64
N LEU A 94 -0.01 1.57 -8.39
CA LEU A 94 0.00 2.94 -7.89
C LEU A 94 -1.40 3.53 -7.96
N LEU A 95 -1.94 3.87 -6.79
CA LEU A 95 -3.30 4.37 -6.65
C LEU A 95 -3.27 5.88 -6.35
N PRO A 96 -3.85 6.74 -7.21
CA PRO A 96 -4.05 8.14 -6.88
C PRO A 96 -4.95 8.29 -5.65
N TYR A 97 -4.58 9.21 -4.75
CA TYR A 97 -5.49 9.68 -3.72
C TYR A 97 -6.69 10.43 -4.34
N HIS A 98 -7.90 10.14 -3.86
CA HIS A 98 -9.14 10.77 -4.31
C HIS A 98 -10.04 11.16 -3.13
N TYR A 99 -10.81 12.23 -3.30
CA TYR A 99 -11.70 12.80 -2.27
C TYR A 99 -13.03 12.05 -2.03
N ILE A 100 -13.24 10.91 -2.69
CA ILE A 100 -14.53 10.20 -2.73
C ILE A 100 -15.05 9.81 -1.33
N GLY A 101 -14.19 9.81 -0.30
CA GLY A 101 -14.56 9.51 1.09
C GLY A 101 -15.12 10.67 1.92
N ILE A 102 -14.99 11.93 1.49
CA ILE A 102 -15.31 13.12 2.32
C ILE A 102 -16.76 13.11 2.80
N ASP A 103 -17.71 12.77 1.92
CA ASP A 103 -19.13 12.83 2.25
C ASP A 103 -19.54 11.79 3.29
N LYS A 104 -18.81 10.67 3.40
CA LYS A 104 -19.03 9.69 4.48
C LYS A 104 -18.65 10.26 5.84
N TYR A 105 -17.56 11.04 5.92
CA TYR A 105 -17.15 11.70 7.16
C TYR A 105 -18.15 12.77 7.58
N LYS A 106 -18.63 13.58 6.62
CA LYS A 106 -19.68 14.58 6.86
C LYS A 106 -20.95 13.92 7.43
N ARG A 107 -21.42 12.82 6.82
CA ARG A 107 -22.60 12.07 7.29
C ARG A 107 -22.46 11.49 8.69
N LEU A 108 -21.23 11.18 9.12
CA LEU A 108 -20.93 10.67 10.45
C LEU A 108 -20.62 11.78 11.47
N GLY A 109 -20.78 13.05 11.09
CA GLY A 109 -20.43 14.19 11.95
C GLY A 109 -18.93 14.27 12.29
N LYS A 110 -18.07 13.57 11.53
CA LYS A 110 -16.62 13.52 11.77
C LYS A 110 -15.90 14.51 10.88
N LYS A 111 -14.91 15.21 11.44
CA LYS A 111 -14.00 16.05 10.65
C LYS A 111 -13.09 15.17 9.80
N PHE A 112 -13.07 15.40 8.49
CA PHE A 112 -12.13 14.73 7.59
C PHE A 112 -10.75 15.40 7.69
N LYS A 113 -9.76 14.65 8.19
CA LYS A 113 -8.42 15.19 8.49
C LYS A 113 -7.55 15.45 7.25
N LEU A 114 -7.97 14.97 6.07
CA LEU A 114 -7.22 15.06 4.82
C LEU A 114 -7.95 15.91 3.77
N ALA A 115 -8.85 16.79 4.20
CA ALA A 115 -9.68 17.60 3.30
C ALA A 115 -8.85 18.54 2.42
N ASP A 116 -7.72 19.02 2.95
CA ASP A 116 -6.88 20.01 2.29
C ASP A 116 -5.80 19.39 1.38
N ILE A 117 -5.64 18.06 1.41
CA ILE A 117 -4.63 17.37 0.59
C ILE A 117 -5.15 17.20 -0.82
N GLN A 118 -4.48 17.80 -1.80
CA GLN A 118 -4.82 17.67 -3.21
C GLN A 118 -4.57 16.24 -3.73
N PRO A 119 -5.37 15.75 -4.70
CA PRO A 119 -5.11 14.48 -5.37
C PRO A 119 -3.70 14.45 -5.97
N SER A 120 -3.05 13.29 -5.96
CA SER A 120 -1.74 13.14 -6.61
C SER A 120 -1.84 13.53 -8.08
N SER A 121 -0.95 14.41 -8.51
CA SER A 121 -0.86 14.78 -9.92
C SER A 121 -0.38 13.59 -10.76
N LYS A 122 -0.65 13.61 -12.07
CA LYS A 122 -0.17 12.56 -12.98
C LYS A 122 1.36 12.52 -13.00
N GLU A 123 1.99 13.69 -12.89
CA GLU A 123 3.43 13.88 -12.83
C GLU A 123 3.99 13.17 -11.60
N LYS A 124 3.37 13.33 -10.43
CA LYS A 124 3.83 12.69 -9.20
C LYS A 124 3.72 11.16 -9.26
N LEU A 125 2.63 10.63 -9.80
CA LEU A 125 2.49 9.18 -10.02
C LEU A 125 3.55 8.65 -10.99
N SER A 126 3.91 9.45 -12.00
CA SER A 126 4.93 9.08 -12.99
C SER A 126 6.33 9.08 -12.37
N GLU A 127 6.63 10.06 -11.52
CA GLU A 127 7.87 10.14 -10.71
C GLU A 127 8.01 8.92 -9.80
N VAL A 128 6.98 8.60 -9.01
CA VAL A 128 6.95 7.42 -8.12
C VAL A 128 7.16 6.13 -8.93
N SER A 129 6.45 5.99 -10.06
CA SER A 129 6.61 4.86 -10.97
C SER A 129 8.03 4.75 -11.50
N ALA A 130 8.65 5.85 -11.91
CA ALA A 130 10.01 5.85 -12.44
C ALA A 130 11.04 5.40 -11.39
N ILE A 131 10.86 5.80 -10.12
CA ILE A 131 11.73 5.35 -9.02
C ILE A 131 11.54 3.86 -8.77
N LEU A 132 10.30 3.39 -8.60
CA LEU A 132 10.03 1.99 -8.27
C LEU A 132 10.44 1.02 -9.40
N ARG A 133 10.38 1.45 -10.67
CA ARG A 133 10.86 0.64 -11.81
C ARG A 133 12.36 0.36 -11.75
N LYS A 134 13.18 1.20 -11.10
CA LYS A 134 14.61 0.94 -10.90
C LYS A 134 14.90 -0.28 -10.03
N PHE A 135 13.90 -0.73 -9.27
CA PHE A 135 13.96 -1.92 -8.44
C PHE A 135 13.44 -3.19 -9.16
N ASN A 136 13.32 -3.16 -10.50
CA ASN A 136 12.80 -4.26 -11.33
C ASN A 136 11.36 -4.69 -10.99
N LEU A 137 10.55 -3.76 -10.49
CA LEU A 137 9.16 -3.99 -10.14
C LEU A 137 8.22 -3.78 -11.33
N ASN A 138 7.23 -4.66 -11.48
CA ASN A 138 6.15 -4.50 -12.46
C ASN A 138 5.12 -3.47 -11.95
N ILE A 139 5.22 -2.23 -12.43
CA ILE A 139 4.34 -1.13 -12.00
C ILE A 139 3.15 -0.95 -12.94
N LYS A 140 1.94 -0.89 -12.37
CA LYS A 140 0.71 -0.48 -13.05
C LYS A 140 0.16 0.81 -12.43
N LEU A 141 -0.10 1.81 -13.26
CA LEU A 141 -0.79 3.03 -12.85
C LEU A 141 -2.31 2.79 -12.87
N ARG A 142 -3.03 3.17 -11.80
CA ARG A 142 -4.50 3.08 -11.72
C ARG A 142 -5.01 1.64 -11.91
N GLY A 143 -4.58 0.75 -11.01
CA GLY A 143 -5.02 -0.64 -10.95
C GLY A 143 -6.39 -0.84 -10.34
#